data_AF-A0A389MI80-F1
#
_entry.id   AF-A0A389MI80-F1
#
_cell.length_a   1.000
_cell.length_b   1.000
_cell.length_c   1.000
_cell.angle_alpha   90.00
_cell.angle_beta   90.00
_cell.angle_gamma   90.00
#
_symmetry.space_group_name_H-M   'P 1'
#
loop_
_entity.id
_entity.type
_entity.pdbx_description
1 polymer ?
#
loop_
_entity_poly.entity_id
_entity_poly.type
_entity_poly.pdbx_seq_one_letter_code
_entity_poly.pdbx_strand_id
1 'polypeptide(L)'
;MQALDTAQLIALAGALGWASGLRLYLVMLLTGLAGFMGWIVLPQGLHLLANPVVLSISGFMVFIEFFADKIPGLDSLWDVVHSVIRIPAGAALA
;
A
#
# COMPACT_ATOMS: atom_id res chain seq x y z
N MET A 1 -11.24 30.12 -7.23
CA MET A 1 -10.42 28.91 -7.50
C MET A 1 -8.98 29.38 -7.63
N GLN A 2 -8.20 29.35 -6.55
CA GLN A 2 -6.77 29.68 -6.62
C GLN A 2 -6.02 28.45 -7.12
N ALA A 3 -5.42 28.57 -8.31
CA ALA A 3 -4.45 27.58 -8.77
C ALA A 3 -3.26 27.59 -7.81
N LEU A 4 -2.71 26.41 -7.50
CA LEU A 4 -1.51 26.28 -6.70
C LEU A 4 -0.36 27.03 -7.38
N ASP A 5 0.34 27.87 -6.63
CA ASP A 5 1.53 28.55 -7.14
C ASP A 5 2.69 27.55 -7.30
N THR A 6 3.68 27.90 -8.11
CA THR A 6 4.89 27.11 -8.39
C THR A 6 5.59 26.68 -7.10
N ALA A 7 5.68 27.58 -6.11
CA ALA A 7 6.26 27.26 -4.81
C ALA A 7 5.46 26.17 -4.07
N GLN A 8 4.13 26.21 -4.14
CA GLN A 8 3.26 25.20 -3.54
C GLN A 8 3.35 23.86 -4.28
N LEU A 9 3.47 23.87 -5.61
CA LEU A 9 3.67 22.65 -6.39
C LEU A 9 5.00 21.97 -6.03
N ILE A 10 6.07 22.75 -5.87
CA ILE A 10 7.38 22.24 -5.43
C ILE A 10 7.30 21.68 -4.01
N ALA A 11 6.65 22.40 -3.09
CA ALA A 11 6.46 21.94 -1.71
C ALA A 11 5.65 20.63 -1.67
N LEU A 12 4.60 20.51 -2.46
CA LEU A 12 3.75 19.33 -2.54
C LEU A 12 4.48 18.15 -3.19
N ALA A 13 5.24 18.40 -4.26
CA ALA A 13 6.09 17.39 -4.89
C ALA A 13 7.18 16.89 -3.92
N GLY A 14 7.82 17.79 -3.17
CA GLY A 14 8.81 17.43 -2.15
C GLY A 14 8.22 16.63 -0.99
N ALA A 15 7.06 17.04 -0.47
CA ALA A 15 6.37 16.34 0.60
C ALA A 15 5.91 14.93 0.16
N LEU A 16 5.29 14.82 -1.03
CA LEU A 16 4.86 13.53 -1.58
C LEU A 16 6.05 12.63 -1.95
N GLY A 17 7.12 13.21 -2.50
CA GLY A 17 8.34 12.48 -2.85
C GLY A 17 9.08 11.95 -1.62
N TRP A 18 9.10 12.68 -0.52
CA TRP A 18 9.63 12.18 0.75
C TRP A 18 8.72 11.11 1.36
N ALA A 19 7.41 11.35 1.41
CA ALA A 19 6.46 10.41 2.00
C ALA A 19 6.42 9.08 1.24
N SER A 20 6.53 9.11 -0.09
CA SER A 20 6.53 7.90 -0.92
C SER A 20 7.77 7.02 -0.68
N GLY A 21 8.87 7.60 -0.22
CA GLY A 21 10.06 6.84 0.21
C GLY A 21 9.82 5.97 1.44
N LEU A 22 8.77 6.26 2.22
CA LEU A 22 8.39 5.45 3.39
C LEU A 22 7.43 4.33 2.99
N ARG A 23 6.44 4.63 2.13
CA ARG A 23 5.54 3.63 1.53
C ARG A 23 4.76 4.20 0.35
N LEU A 24 5.17 3.86 -0.87
CA LEU A 24 4.67 4.44 -2.11
C LEU A 24 3.16 4.28 -2.28
N TYR A 25 2.67 3.04 -2.19
CA TYR A 25 1.28 2.73 -2.55
C TYR A 25 0.30 3.35 -1.56
N LEU A 26 0.68 3.45 -0.28
CA LEU A 26 -0.14 4.11 0.74
C LEU A 26 -0.26 5.61 0.46
N VAL A 27 0.84 6.26 0.11
CA VAL A 27 0.83 7.69 -0.22
C VAL A 27 0.00 7.95 -1.47
N MET A 28 0.09 7.11 -2.50
CA MET A 28 -0.77 7.19 -3.69
C MET A 28 -2.25 7.05 -3.33
N LEU A 29 -2.61 6.05 -2.51
CA LEU A 29 -3.99 5.82 -2.08
C LEU A 29 -4.55 7.00 -1.29
N LEU A 30 -3.82 7.48 -0.27
CA LEU A 30 -4.28 8.58 0.59
C LEU A 30 -4.41 9.89 -0.19
N THR A 31 -3.44 10.19 -1.06
CA THR A 31 -3.45 11.39 -1.90
C THR A 31 -4.59 11.33 -2.91
N GLY A 32 -4.79 10.19 -3.55
CA GLY A 32 -5.92 9.96 -4.45
C GLY A 32 -7.25 10.08 -3.74
N LEU A 33 -7.37 9.54 -2.52
CA LEU A 33 -8.61 9.52 -1.75
C LEU A 33 -8.99 10.93 -1.31
N ALA A 34 -8.01 11.72 -0.87
CA ALA A 34 -8.19 13.12 -0.54
C ALA A 34 -8.63 13.95 -1.77
N GLY A 35 -8.13 13.60 -2.96
CA GLY A 35 -8.59 14.19 -4.22
C GLY A 35 -10.00 13.75 -4.62
N PHE A 36 -10.34 12.48 -4.44
CA PHE A 36 -11.65 11.93 -4.77
C PHE A 36 -12.77 12.43 -3.85
N MET A 37 -12.49 12.61 -2.55
CA MET A 37 -13.42 13.21 -1.58
C MET A 37 -13.53 14.74 -1.71
N GLY A 38 -12.74 15.36 -2.59
CA GLY A 38 -12.71 16.81 -2.79
C GLY A 38 -12.10 17.59 -1.61
N TRP A 39 -11.36 16.92 -0.71
CA TRP A 39 -10.67 17.57 0.40
C TRP A 39 -9.47 18.38 -0.06
N ILE A 40 -8.80 17.91 -1.12
CA ILE A 40 -7.66 18.59 -1.74
C ILE A 40 -7.92 18.71 -3.24
N VAL A 41 -7.72 19.90 -3.79
CA VAL A 41 -7.68 20.11 -5.25
C VAL A 41 -6.35 19.58 -5.76
N LEU A 42 -6.37 18.41 -6.41
CA LEU A 42 -5.18 17.84 -7.00
C LEU A 42 -4.76 18.63 -8.25
N PRO A 43 -3.46 18.90 -8.45
CA PRO A 43 -2.97 19.49 -9.69
C PRO A 43 -3.18 18.54 -10.89
N GLN A 44 -3.17 19.07 -12.12
CA GLN A 44 -3.47 18.31 -13.35
C GLN A 44 -2.70 16.99 -13.48
N GLY A 45 -1.43 16.96 -13.06
CA GLY A 45 -0.62 15.73 -13.10
C GLY A 45 -1.05 14.65 -12.08
N LEU A 46 -1.73 15.04 -11.00
CA LEU A 46 -2.19 14.12 -9.96
C LEU A 46 -3.66 13.72 -10.12
N HIS A 47 -4.45 14.38 -10.96
CA HIS A 47 -5.87 14.03 -11.17
C HIS A 47 -6.11 12.54 -11.47
N LEU A 48 -5.14 11.86 -12.08
CA LEU A 48 -5.18 10.40 -12.27
C LEU A 48 -5.30 9.61 -10.96
N LEU A 49 -4.70 10.08 -9.86
CA LEU A 49 -4.80 9.43 -8.54
C LEU A 49 -6.22 9.48 -7.97
N ALA A 50 -7.00 10.50 -8.33
CA ALA A 50 -8.40 10.61 -7.91
C ALA A 50 -9.35 9.70 -8.73
N ASN A 51 -8.84 8.96 -9.72
CA ASN A 51 -9.66 8.03 -10.50
C ASN A 51 -10.03 6.78 -9.66
N PRO A 52 -11.30 6.35 -9.61
CA PRO A 52 -11.74 5.16 -8.87
C PRO A 52 -10.94 3.88 -9.19
N VAL A 53 -10.48 3.74 -10.44
CA VAL A 53 -9.65 2.60 -10.87
C VAL A 53 -8.27 2.66 -10.21
N VAL A 54 -7.64 3.83 -10.21
CA VAL A 54 -6.31 4.03 -9.61
C VAL A 54 -6.37 3.90 -8.09
N LEU A 55 -7.46 4.36 -7.46
CA LEU A 55 -7.74 4.12 -6.04
C LEU A 55 -7.88 2.64 -5.71
N SER A 56 -8.62 1.90 -6.53
CA SER A 56 -8.80 0.46 -6.32
C SER A 56 -7.48 -0.30 -6.47
N ILE A 57 -6.68 0.03 -7.50
CA ILE A 57 -5.37 -0.58 -7.74
C ILE A 57 -4.38 -0.24 -6.64
N SER A 58 -4.30 1.04 -6.23
CA SER A 58 -3.41 1.47 -5.15
C SER A 58 -3.82 0.85 -3.81
N GLY A 59 -5.11 0.73 -3.52
CA GLY A 59 -5.62 0.03 -2.33
C GLY A 59 -5.24 -1.45 -2.32
N PHE A 60 -5.36 -2.12 -3.47
CA PHE A 60 -4.92 -3.51 -3.62
C PHE A 60 -3.40 -3.67 -3.47
N MET A 61 -2.62 -2.74 -4.02
CA MET A 61 -1.16 -2.74 -3.88
C MET A 61 -0.73 -2.47 -2.43
N VAL A 62 -1.40 -1.57 -1.70
CA VAL A 62 -1.17 -1.38 -0.26
C VAL A 62 -1.46 -2.66 0.52
N PHE A 63 -2.55 -3.36 0.17
CA PHE A 63 -2.87 -4.65 0.76
C PHE A 63 -1.72 -5.63 0.49
N ILE A 64 -1.35 -5.84 -0.78
CA ILE A 64 -0.22 -6.72 -1.13
C ILE A 64 1.06 -6.33 -0.40
N GLU A 65 1.43 -5.05 -0.36
CA GLU A 65 2.63 -4.54 0.31
C GLU A 65 2.59 -4.85 1.81
N PHE A 66 1.45 -4.67 2.46
CA PHE A 66 1.26 -5.01 3.88
C PHE A 66 1.37 -6.52 4.15
N PHE A 67 0.87 -7.34 3.23
CA PHE A 67 0.99 -8.80 3.32
C PHE A 67 2.41 -9.26 2.97
N ALA A 68 3.06 -8.65 1.98
CA ALA A 68 4.44 -8.94 1.60
C ALA A 68 5.40 -8.63 2.76
N ASP A 69 5.22 -7.50 3.46
CA ASP A 69 5.94 -7.17 4.69
C ASP A 69 5.71 -8.17 5.83
N LYS A 70 4.57 -8.87 5.81
CA LYS A 70 4.21 -9.91 6.78
C LYS A 70 4.60 -11.33 6.33
N ILE A 71 4.96 -11.52 5.05
CA ILE A 71 5.41 -12.80 4.47
C ILE A 71 6.97 -12.85 4.35
N PRO A 72 7.72 -12.54 5.43
CA PRO A 72 8.93 -13.28 5.76
C PRO A 72 8.57 -14.31 6.85
N GLY A 73 8.56 -15.61 6.51
CA GLY A 73 8.28 -16.69 7.48
C GLY A 73 7.02 -17.52 7.25
N LEU A 74 6.41 -17.46 6.06
CA LEU A 74 5.39 -18.45 5.64
C LEU A 74 5.93 -19.88 5.77
N ASP A 75 7.23 -20.05 5.53
CA ASP A 75 7.99 -21.29 5.78
C ASP A 75 7.90 -21.74 7.25
N SER A 76 8.09 -20.83 8.21
CA SER A 76 7.99 -21.15 9.64
C SER A 76 6.56 -21.47 10.10
N LEU A 77 5.55 -20.79 9.56
CA LEU A 77 4.14 -21.12 9.87
C LEU A 77 3.76 -22.48 9.26
N TRP A 78 4.23 -22.76 8.05
CA TRP A 78 4.05 -24.03 7.38
C TRP A 78 4.77 -25.18 8.09
N ASP A 79 5.98 -24.93 8.63
CA ASP A 79 6.75 -25.87 9.44
C ASP A 79 6.12 -26.15 10.80
N VAL A 80 5.55 -25.15 11.48
CA VAL A 80 4.80 -25.37 12.72
C VAL A 80 3.58 -26.25 12.48
N VAL A 81 2.79 -25.97 11.43
CA VAL A 81 1.63 -26.79 11.07
C VAL A 81 2.05 -28.21 10.72
N HIS A 82 3.12 -28.40 9.94
CA HIS A 82 3.61 -29.73 9.58
C HIS A 82 4.30 -30.46 10.74
N SER A 83 4.89 -29.76 11.70
CA SER A 83 5.42 -30.39 12.92
C SER A 83 4.30 -31.02 13.75
N VAL A 84 3.16 -30.35 13.87
CA VAL A 84 1.97 -30.84 14.61
C VAL A 84 1.28 -31.98 13.86
N ILE A 85 1.31 -31.99 12.52
CA ILE A 85 0.71 -33.05 11.71
C ILE A 85 1.64 -34.28 11.58
N ARG A 86 2.96 -34.09 11.54
CA ARG A 86 3.94 -35.19 11.40
C ARG A 86 4.10 -36.01 12.68
N ILE A 87 3.95 -35.43 13.86
CA ILE A 87 4.02 -36.17 15.14
C ILE A 87 2.94 -37.26 15.23
N PRO A 88 1.63 -36.99 14.99
CA PRO A 88 0.61 -38.03 15.00
C PRO A 88 0.72 -38.99 13.80
N ALA A 89 1.19 -38.54 12.64
CA ALA A 89 1.42 -39.43 11.49
C ALA A 89 2.60 -40.40 11.72
N GLY A 90 3.68 -39.95 12.36
CA GLY A 90 4.79 -40.81 12.78
C GLY A 90 4.39 -41.78 13.89
N ALA A 91 3.56 -41.33 14.83
CA ALA A 91 2.97 -42.19 15.86
C ALA A 91 1.98 -43.22 15.28
N ALA A 92 1.36 -42.96 14.14
CA ALA A 92 0.47 -43.90 13.45
C ALA A 92 1.22 -44.92 12.57
N LEU A 93 2.50 -44.68 12.25
CA LEU A 93 3.36 -45.58 11.47
C LEU A 93 4.26 -46.48 12.35
N ALA A 94 4.36 -46.18 13.65
CA ALA A 94 5.03 -47.01 14.66
C ALA A 94 4.03 -47.97 15.31
#